data_AF-A0A7C9RD50-F1
#
_entry.id   AF-A0A7C9RD50-F1
#
_cell.length_a   1.000
_cell.length_b   1.000
_cell.length_c   1.000
_cell.angle_alpha   90.00
_cell.angle_beta   90.00
_cell.angle_gamma   90.00
#
_symmetry.space_group_name_H-M   'P 1'
#
loop_
_entity.id
_entity.type
_entity.pdbx_description
1 polymer ?
#
loop_
_entity_poly.entity_id
_entity_poly.type
_entity_poly.pdbx_seq_one_letter_code
_entity_poly.pdbx_strand_id
1 'polypeptide(L)'
;MNAIATHMRITNLQVTNEDVDTRTAAVSDLVATWGKLKDTETIIAKGAAIAEALGGAGTPSAVFGVEIEGAVQAHASAFLHSERPLEVGIIAGTAAIELISTTPGNSGWAVADILGTALWLALSFQPALEDVKREALRSSVLETARGRSTSGAEAARQRVAVNDFGEFTITAGEEVKAPASFKKATTATIEALRRNAALDREELDFLWWSQ
;
A
#
# COMPACT_ATOMS: atom_id res chain seq x y z
N MET A 1 -1.74 12.13 14.73
CA MET A 1 -1.98 13.58 14.53
C MET A 1 -2.82 13.71 13.28
N ASN A 2 -3.95 14.43 13.31
CA ASN A 2 -4.94 14.40 12.25
C ASN A 2 -4.42 15.11 10.98
N ALA A 3 -3.70 14.38 10.12
CA ALA A 3 -2.97 14.92 8.96
C ALA A 3 -3.88 15.72 8.02
N ILE A 4 -5.14 15.28 7.92
CA ILE A 4 -6.15 15.91 7.06
C ILE A 4 -6.43 17.37 7.46
N ALA A 5 -6.49 17.69 8.76
CA ALA A 5 -6.76 19.05 9.23
C ALA A 5 -5.63 20.02 8.83
N THR A 6 -4.40 19.53 8.71
CA THR A 6 -3.25 20.32 8.26
C THR A 6 -3.35 20.58 6.75
N HIS A 7 -3.70 19.57 5.97
CA HIS A 7 -3.78 19.68 4.51
C HIS A 7 -5.03 20.40 4.02
N MET A 8 -6.15 20.36 4.75
CA MET A 8 -7.35 21.17 4.45
C MET A 8 -7.08 22.68 4.44
N ARG A 9 -5.97 23.14 5.06
CA ARG A 9 -5.52 24.54 4.98
C ARG A 9 -4.94 24.95 3.62
N ILE A 10 -4.86 24.02 2.67
CA ILE A 10 -4.58 24.31 1.26
C ILE A 10 -5.75 25.09 0.65
N THR A 11 -7.00 24.73 0.97
CA THR A 11 -8.20 25.35 0.37
C THR A 11 -8.88 26.36 1.29
N ASN A 12 -8.88 26.13 2.61
CA ASN A 12 -9.58 26.99 3.57
C ASN A 12 -8.65 27.54 4.66
N LEU A 13 -8.69 28.85 4.89
CA LEU A 13 -7.92 29.48 5.97
C LEU A 13 -8.47 29.09 7.36
N GLN A 14 -9.79 28.96 7.45
CA GLN A 14 -10.51 28.55 8.66
C GLN A 14 -11.12 27.17 8.40
N VAL A 15 -10.47 26.13 8.94
CA VAL A 15 -10.95 24.75 8.84
C VAL A 15 -11.81 24.46 10.06
N THR A 16 -13.06 24.05 9.86
CA THR A 16 -13.98 23.69 10.94
C THR A 16 -13.85 22.23 11.32
N ASN A 17 -14.33 21.85 12.52
CA ASN A 17 -14.37 20.44 12.92
C ASN A 17 -15.29 19.63 12.00
N GLU A 18 -16.42 20.19 11.58
CA GLU A 18 -17.35 19.53 10.66
C GLU A 18 -16.68 19.23 9.31
N ASP A 19 -15.86 20.14 8.79
CA ASP A 19 -15.07 19.88 7.58
C ASP A 19 -14.09 18.72 7.79
N VAL A 20 -13.37 18.71 8.92
CA VAL A 20 -12.39 17.65 9.21
C VAL A 20 -13.08 16.30 9.37
N ASP A 21 -14.17 16.25 10.13
CA ASP A 21 -14.86 15.01 10.47
C ASP A 21 -15.50 14.38 9.22
N THR A 22 -16.16 15.19 8.38
CA THR A 22 -16.76 14.72 7.13
C THR A 22 -15.72 14.20 6.13
N ARG A 23 -14.57 14.87 5.98
CA ARG A 23 -13.51 14.40 5.08
C ARG A 23 -12.77 13.19 5.65
N THR A 24 -12.62 13.11 6.97
CA THR A 24 -12.04 11.92 7.63
C THR A 24 -12.92 10.69 7.41
N ALA A 25 -14.24 10.84 7.51
CA ALA A 25 -15.18 9.77 7.22
C ALA A 25 -15.10 9.31 5.75
N ALA A 26 -15.07 10.26 4.81
CA ALA A 26 -14.90 9.96 3.38
C ALA A 26 -13.55 9.26 3.10
N VAL A 27 -12.47 9.68 3.76
CA VAL A 27 -11.16 9.01 3.67
C VAL A 27 -11.25 7.55 4.13
N SER A 28 -11.89 7.28 5.26
CA SER A 28 -12.09 5.91 5.76
C SER A 28 -12.85 5.04 4.75
N ASP A 29 -13.89 5.58 4.12
CA ASP A 29 -14.67 4.86 3.10
C ASP A 29 -13.85 4.57 1.85
N LEU A 30 -13.02 5.52 1.41
CA LEU A 30 -12.10 5.34 0.29
C LEU A 30 -11.01 4.32 0.61
N VAL A 31 -10.41 4.35 1.80
CA VAL A 31 -9.43 3.35 2.25
C VAL A 31 -10.05 1.94 2.22
N ALA A 32 -11.27 1.79 2.73
CA ALA A 32 -11.98 0.52 2.73
C ALA A 32 -12.34 0.03 1.31
N THR A 33 -12.63 0.96 0.39
CA THR A 33 -12.96 0.66 -1.01
C THR A 33 -11.71 0.28 -1.80
N TRP A 34 -10.68 1.12 -1.74
CA TRP A 34 -9.41 0.92 -2.44
C TRP A 34 -8.66 -0.31 -1.92
N GLY A 35 -8.72 -0.58 -0.62
CA GLY A 35 -8.11 -1.78 -0.02
C GLY A 35 -8.72 -3.10 -0.51
N LYS A 36 -9.89 -3.08 -1.17
CA LYS A 36 -10.56 -4.26 -1.74
C LYS A 36 -10.29 -4.45 -3.24
N LEU A 37 -9.54 -3.56 -3.88
CA LEU A 37 -9.17 -3.70 -5.27
C LEU A 37 -8.34 -4.98 -5.47
N LYS A 38 -8.63 -5.72 -6.54
CA LYS A 38 -7.95 -6.99 -6.85
C LYS A 38 -7.13 -6.94 -8.13
N ASP A 39 -7.51 -6.04 -9.02
CA ASP A 39 -6.89 -5.92 -10.34
C ASP A 39 -5.70 -4.95 -10.28
N THR A 40 -4.54 -5.44 -10.69
CA THR A 40 -3.28 -4.69 -10.63
C THR A 40 -3.31 -3.46 -11.52
N GLU A 41 -3.90 -3.56 -12.72
CA GLU A 41 -4.01 -2.43 -13.65
C GLU A 41 -4.85 -1.30 -13.04
N THR A 42 -5.96 -1.65 -12.41
CA THR A 42 -6.83 -0.71 -11.70
C THR A 42 -6.11 -0.03 -10.54
N ILE A 43 -5.28 -0.76 -9.78
CA ILE A 43 -4.51 -0.19 -8.65
C ILE A 43 -3.44 0.77 -9.17
N ILE A 44 -2.74 0.44 -10.26
CA ILE A 44 -1.75 1.32 -10.87
C ILE A 44 -2.41 2.58 -11.43
N ALA A 45 -3.53 2.42 -12.15
CA ALA A 45 -4.32 3.55 -12.65
C ALA A 45 -4.81 4.46 -11.52
N LYS A 46 -5.17 3.88 -10.36
CA LYS A 46 -5.51 4.65 -9.15
C LYS A 46 -4.34 5.50 -8.68
N GLY A 47 -3.14 4.93 -8.59
CA GLY A 47 -1.92 5.66 -8.24
C GLY A 47 -1.64 6.82 -9.20
N ALA A 48 -1.81 6.61 -10.50
CA ALA A 48 -1.66 7.65 -11.51
C ALA A 48 -2.69 8.79 -11.34
N ALA A 49 -3.96 8.45 -11.12
CA ALA A 49 -5.03 9.45 -10.91
C ALA A 49 -4.80 10.29 -9.64
N ILE A 50 -4.33 9.66 -8.55
CA ILE A 50 -3.96 10.38 -7.33
C ILE A 50 -2.77 11.31 -7.59
N ALA A 51 -1.73 10.83 -8.28
CA ALA A 51 -0.58 11.64 -8.61
C ALA A 51 -0.93 12.83 -9.52
N GLU A 52 -1.85 12.65 -10.48
CA GLU A 52 -2.37 13.73 -11.31
C GLU A 52 -3.11 14.79 -10.46
N ALA A 53 -3.96 14.35 -9.52
CA ALA A 53 -4.69 15.25 -8.63
C ALA A 53 -3.78 16.03 -7.67
N LEU A 54 -2.64 15.47 -7.29
CA LEU A 54 -1.65 16.12 -6.43
C LEU A 54 -0.70 17.03 -7.21
N GLY A 55 -0.36 16.68 -8.45
CA GLY A 55 0.58 17.40 -9.30
C GLY A 55 -0.03 18.59 -10.05
N GLY A 56 0.82 19.29 -10.82
CA GLY A 56 0.42 20.35 -11.75
C GLY A 56 -0.58 21.37 -11.18
N ALA A 57 -1.68 21.58 -11.90
CA ALA A 57 -2.76 22.50 -11.50
C ALA A 57 -3.63 21.98 -10.33
N GLY A 58 -3.46 20.73 -9.91
CA GLY A 58 -4.27 20.13 -8.84
C GLY A 58 -5.71 19.83 -9.26
N THR A 59 -5.92 19.63 -10.57
CA THR A 59 -7.22 19.32 -11.16
C THR A 59 -7.27 17.83 -11.49
N PRO A 60 -8.10 17.03 -10.80
CA PRO A 60 -8.26 15.61 -11.11
C PRO A 60 -8.99 15.42 -12.45
N SER A 61 -8.84 14.24 -13.05
CA SER A 61 -9.73 13.82 -14.14
C SER A 61 -11.19 13.77 -13.67
N ALA A 62 -12.14 14.03 -14.56
CA ALA A 62 -13.58 14.06 -14.21
C ALA A 62 -14.05 12.73 -13.59
N VAL A 63 -13.58 11.60 -14.11
CA VAL A 63 -13.93 10.27 -13.58
C VAL A 63 -13.46 10.12 -12.14
N PHE A 64 -12.22 10.53 -11.85
CA PHE A 64 -11.66 10.44 -10.51
C PHE A 64 -12.31 11.46 -9.56
N GLY A 65 -12.61 12.67 -10.04
CA GLY A 65 -13.35 13.68 -9.29
C GLY A 65 -14.73 13.20 -8.84
N VAL A 66 -15.48 12.53 -9.72
CA VAL A 66 -16.80 11.95 -9.40
C VAL A 66 -16.71 10.84 -8.35
N GLU A 67 -15.68 9.99 -8.40
CA GLU A 67 -15.47 8.96 -7.39
C GLU A 67 -15.26 9.55 -5.99
N ILE A 68 -14.40 10.57 -5.88
CA ILE A 68 -14.13 11.24 -4.61
C ILE A 68 -15.36 12.05 -4.16
N GLU A 69 -16.04 12.72 -5.09
CA GLU A 69 -17.30 13.41 -4.80
C GLU A 69 -18.33 12.47 -4.18
N GLY A 70 -18.53 11.28 -4.75
CA GLY A 70 -19.48 10.30 -4.23
C GLY A 70 -19.14 9.86 -2.80
N ALA A 71 -17.86 9.67 -2.48
CA ALA A 71 -17.42 9.33 -1.12
C ALA A 71 -17.66 10.48 -0.13
N VAL A 72 -17.42 11.73 -0.55
CA VAL A 72 -17.65 12.90 0.31
C VAL A 72 -19.13 13.19 0.49
N GLN A 73 -19.94 13.08 -0.57
CA GLN A 73 -21.38 13.34 -0.55
C GLN A 73 -22.15 12.39 0.38
N ALA A 74 -21.59 11.23 0.71
CA ALA A 74 -22.13 10.34 1.75
C ALA A 74 -22.17 10.99 3.13
N HIS A 75 -21.28 11.97 3.39
CA HIS A 75 -21.14 12.67 4.68
C HIS A 75 -21.42 14.18 4.56
N ALA A 76 -21.31 14.75 3.36
CA ALA A 76 -21.50 16.17 3.06
C ALA A 76 -22.12 16.36 1.67
N SER A 77 -23.46 16.27 1.58
CA SER A 77 -24.22 16.21 0.33
C SER A 77 -24.04 17.42 -0.61
N ALA A 78 -23.58 18.56 -0.10
CA ALA A 78 -23.37 19.77 -0.88
C ALA A 78 -22.00 19.83 -1.58
N PHE A 79 -21.14 18.82 -1.39
CA PHE A 79 -19.81 18.80 -1.99
C PHE A 79 -19.87 18.57 -3.49
N LEU A 80 -19.16 19.40 -4.26
CA LEU A 80 -19.00 19.28 -5.72
C LEU A 80 -17.51 19.34 -6.06
N HIS A 81 -16.99 18.31 -6.74
CA HIS A 81 -15.58 18.26 -7.11
C HIS A 81 -15.18 19.36 -8.11
N SER A 82 -16.13 19.80 -8.93
CA SER A 82 -15.93 20.86 -9.93
C SER A 82 -15.68 22.24 -9.28
N GLU A 83 -16.28 22.50 -8.12
CA GLU A 83 -16.08 23.75 -7.37
C GLU A 83 -14.86 23.68 -6.45
N ARG A 84 -14.46 22.47 -6.04
CA ARG A 84 -13.39 22.24 -5.06
C ARG A 84 -12.37 21.19 -5.53
N PRO A 85 -11.70 21.38 -6.67
CA PRO A 85 -10.80 20.38 -7.26
C PRO A 85 -9.59 20.07 -6.36
N LEU A 86 -9.08 21.06 -5.62
CA LEU A 86 -7.96 20.85 -4.71
C LEU A 86 -8.34 19.98 -3.49
N GLU A 87 -9.59 20.04 -3.03
CA GLU A 87 -10.05 19.18 -1.93
C GLU A 87 -10.05 17.70 -2.36
N VAL A 88 -10.30 17.42 -3.64
CA VAL A 88 -10.20 16.06 -4.19
C VAL A 88 -8.79 15.50 -3.99
N GLY A 89 -7.77 16.29 -4.33
CA GLY A 89 -6.37 15.90 -4.13
C GLY A 89 -6.02 15.70 -2.65
N ILE A 90 -6.52 16.55 -1.76
CA ILE A 90 -6.32 16.43 -0.30
C ILE A 90 -6.88 15.11 0.24
N ILE A 91 -8.14 14.82 -0.08
CA ILE A 91 -8.85 13.63 0.37
C ILE A 91 -8.18 12.38 -0.21
N ALA A 92 -7.91 12.39 -1.52
CA ALA A 92 -7.28 11.27 -2.20
C ALA A 92 -5.86 10.99 -1.68
N GLY A 93 -5.04 12.03 -1.49
CA GLY A 93 -3.69 11.91 -0.95
C GLY A 93 -3.68 11.42 0.50
N THR A 94 -4.63 11.88 1.31
CA THR A 94 -4.76 11.43 2.71
C THR A 94 -5.19 9.96 2.79
N ALA A 95 -6.18 9.55 1.97
CA ALA A 95 -6.59 8.15 1.87
C ALA A 95 -5.46 7.25 1.37
N ALA A 96 -4.65 7.72 0.41
CA ALA A 96 -3.49 6.99 -0.05
C ALA A 96 -2.47 6.79 1.08
N ILE A 97 -2.12 7.84 1.83
CA ILE A 97 -1.22 7.76 2.98
C ILE A 97 -1.75 6.73 3.99
N GLU A 98 -3.03 6.80 4.35
CA GLU A 98 -3.61 5.89 5.35
C GLU A 98 -3.56 4.42 4.90
N LEU A 99 -3.91 4.15 3.64
CA LEU A 99 -3.88 2.81 3.08
C LEU A 99 -2.45 2.23 3.02
N ILE A 100 -1.47 3.03 2.59
CA ILE A 100 -0.08 2.56 2.42
C ILE A 100 0.75 2.62 3.70
N SER A 101 0.31 3.33 4.75
CA SER A 101 0.98 3.40 6.05
C SER A 101 0.81 2.13 6.89
N THR A 102 0.02 1.16 6.42
CA THR A 102 -0.10 -0.15 7.07
C THR A 102 1.25 -0.86 7.11
N THR A 103 1.44 -1.77 8.07
CA THR A 103 2.68 -2.56 8.16
C THR A 103 2.78 -3.54 6.99
N PRO A 104 3.92 -3.62 6.27
CA PRO A 104 4.11 -4.62 5.23
C PRO A 104 4.06 -6.04 5.79
N GLY A 105 3.42 -6.94 5.04
CA GLY A 105 3.44 -8.37 5.35
C GLY A 105 4.76 -9.03 4.93
N ASN A 106 4.92 -10.29 5.29
CA ASN A 106 6.04 -11.14 4.87
C ASN A 106 5.70 -12.06 3.68
N SER A 107 4.48 -11.97 3.14
CA SER A 107 4.00 -12.87 2.09
C SER A 107 3.19 -12.13 1.04
N GLY A 108 3.67 -12.20 -0.21
CA GLY A 108 2.97 -11.64 -1.37
C GLY A 108 2.91 -10.11 -1.39
N TRP A 109 2.34 -9.58 -2.47
CA TRP A 109 2.12 -8.15 -2.65
C TRP A 109 0.68 -7.83 -2.26
N ALA A 110 0.49 -6.94 -1.29
CA ALA A 110 -0.83 -6.39 -0.96
C ALA A 110 -1.16 -5.20 -1.85
N VAL A 111 -2.43 -4.78 -1.85
CA VAL A 111 -2.89 -3.58 -2.56
C VAL A 111 -2.07 -2.35 -2.18
N ALA A 112 -1.74 -2.22 -0.90
CA ALA A 112 -0.90 -1.15 -0.37
C ALA A 112 0.52 -1.14 -0.99
N ASP A 113 1.11 -2.30 -1.29
CA ASP A 113 2.44 -2.40 -1.90
C ASP A 113 2.43 -1.95 -3.36
N ILE A 114 1.41 -2.38 -4.11
CA ILE A 114 1.23 -2.02 -5.52
C ILE A 114 0.93 -0.53 -5.63
N LEU A 115 -0.01 -0.01 -4.83
CA LEU A 115 -0.38 1.39 -4.83
C LEU A 115 0.79 2.28 -4.38
N GLY A 116 1.49 1.90 -3.30
CA GLY A 116 2.67 2.62 -2.83
C GLY A 116 3.76 2.70 -3.91
N THR A 117 4.03 1.58 -4.59
CA THR A 117 5.02 1.58 -5.68
C THR A 117 4.56 2.44 -6.87
N ALA A 118 3.29 2.36 -7.26
CA ALA A 118 2.73 3.18 -8.34
C ALA A 118 2.82 4.69 -8.02
N LEU A 119 2.51 5.08 -6.79
CA LEU A 119 2.62 6.47 -6.32
C LEU A 119 4.06 6.94 -6.27
N TRP A 120 4.98 6.12 -5.75
CA TRP A 120 6.40 6.46 -5.72
C TRP A 120 6.93 6.73 -7.12
N LEU A 121 6.61 5.85 -8.08
CA LEU A 121 7.01 6.04 -9.48
C LEU A 121 6.38 7.31 -10.06
N ALA A 122 5.07 7.49 -9.95
CA ALA A 122 4.37 8.62 -10.56
C ALA A 122 4.83 9.97 -9.98
N LEU A 123 4.98 10.08 -8.65
CA LEU A 123 5.35 11.33 -7.97
C LEU A 123 6.85 11.66 -8.08
N SER A 124 7.72 10.67 -8.28
CA SER A 124 9.18 10.91 -8.40
C SER A 124 9.55 11.65 -9.68
N PHE A 125 8.74 11.53 -10.74
CA PHE A 125 8.97 12.21 -12.02
C PHE A 125 8.23 13.55 -12.13
N GLN A 126 7.43 13.93 -11.13
CA GLN A 126 6.77 15.23 -11.11
C GLN A 126 7.71 16.31 -10.57
N PRO A 127 7.71 17.53 -11.15
CA PRO A 127 8.43 18.65 -10.58
C PRO A 127 7.82 19.05 -9.22
N ALA A 128 8.63 19.65 -8.36
CA ALA A 128 8.15 20.24 -7.12
C ALA A 128 7.17 21.40 -7.42
N LEU A 129 6.15 21.54 -6.57
CA LEU A 129 5.17 22.62 -6.71
C LEU A 129 5.68 23.90 -6.03
N GLU A 130 5.35 25.06 -6.60
CA GLU A 130 5.67 26.37 -6.00
C GLU A 130 4.88 26.64 -4.72
N ASP A 131 3.64 26.14 -4.65
CA ASP A 131 2.81 26.24 -3.45
C ASP A 131 3.33 25.29 -2.37
N VAL A 132 3.90 25.86 -1.30
CA VAL A 132 4.52 25.13 -0.19
C VAL A 132 3.53 24.18 0.51
N LYS A 133 2.25 24.53 0.63
CA LYS A 133 1.26 23.69 1.31
C LYS A 133 0.90 22.49 0.45
N ARG A 134 0.73 22.70 -0.86
CA ARG A 134 0.48 21.62 -1.83
C ARG A 134 1.68 20.71 -1.96
N GLU A 135 2.89 21.28 -2.03
CA GLU A 135 4.13 20.51 -2.06
C GLU A 135 4.28 19.66 -0.80
N ALA A 136 3.98 20.21 0.39
CA ALA A 136 4.04 19.44 1.64
C ALA A 136 3.15 18.19 1.62
N LEU A 137 1.93 18.29 1.05
CA LEU A 137 1.06 17.13 0.86
C LEU A 137 1.68 16.14 -0.15
N ARG A 138 2.09 16.63 -1.32
CA ARG A 138 2.69 15.80 -2.38
C ARG A 138 3.93 15.05 -1.89
N SER A 139 4.84 15.75 -1.20
CA SER A 139 6.04 15.16 -0.59
C SER A 139 5.66 14.14 0.49
N SER A 140 4.63 14.41 1.31
CA SER A 140 4.16 13.45 2.32
C SER A 140 3.68 12.15 1.69
N VAL A 141 2.92 12.21 0.58
CA VAL A 141 2.51 11.00 -0.15
C VAL A 141 3.72 10.28 -0.72
N LEU A 142 4.65 11.02 -1.35
CA LEU A 142 5.87 10.46 -1.94
C LEU A 142 6.75 9.74 -0.91
N GLU A 143 7.03 10.36 0.23
CA GLU A 143 7.86 9.77 1.28
C GLU A 143 7.18 8.55 1.92
N THR A 144 5.85 8.60 2.13
CA THR A 144 5.10 7.45 2.66
C THR A 144 5.13 6.28 1.66
N ALA A 145 4.94 6.57 0.37
CA ALA A 145 5.00 5.59 -0.71
C ALA A 145 6.39 4.94 -0.81
N ARG A 146 7.45 5.77 -0.79
CA ARG A 146 8.83 5.30 -0.76
C ARG A 146 9.11 4.43 0.46
N GLY A 147 8.70 4.89 1.65
CA GLY A 147 8.84 4.16 2.90
C GLY A 147 8.13 2.80 2.89
N ARG A 148 6.93 2.72 2.28
CA ARG A 148 6.21 1.45 2.10
C ARG A 148 7.01 0.50 1.20
N SER A 149 7.49 0.96 0.06
CA SER A 149 8.27 0.13 -0.87
C SER A 149 9.59 -0.35 -0.27
N THR A 150 10.31 0.50 0.46
CA THR A 150 11.57 0.09 1.13
C THR A 150 11.32 -0.89 2.27
N SER A 151 10.35 -0.61 3.14
CA SER A 151 10.00 -1.48 4.27
C SER A 151 9.44 -2.82 3.79
N GLY A 152 8.64 -2.82 2.72
CA GLY A 152 8.15 -4.04 2.08
C GLY A 152 9.27 -4.88 1.48
N ALA A 153 10.24 -4.24 0.81
CA ALA A 153 11.41 -4.93 0.29
C ALA A 153 12.28 -5.53 1.42
N GLU A 154 12.42 -4.85 2.55
CA GLU A 154 13.12 -5.38 3.73
C GLU A 154 12.36 -6.54 4.37
N ALA A 155 11.04 -6.41 4.55
CA ALA A 155 10.18 -7.46 5.08
C ALA A 155 10.20 -8.73 4.21
N ALA A 156 10.13 -8.57 2.88
CA ALA A 156 10.22 -9.69 1.94
C ALA A 156 11.58 -10.39 1.95
N ARG A 157 12.65 -9.70 2.38
CA ARG A 157 13.99 -10.29 2.54
C ARG A 157 14.16 -11.01 3.89
N GLN A 158 13.23 -10.85 4.83
CA GLN A 158 13.32 -11.53 6.12
C GLN A 158 13.19 -13.04 5.92
N ARG A 159 14.11 -13.79 6.55
CA ARG A 159 14.09 -15.25 6.51
C ARG A 159 12.98 -15.76 7.40
N VAL A 160 12.05 -16.49 6.81
CA VAL A 160 11.08 -17.29 7.57
C VAL A 160 11.68 -18.68 7.76
N ALA A 161 11.80 -19.11 9.01
CA ALA A 161 12.21 -20.48 9.31
C ALA A 161 11.19 -21.44 8.70
N VAL A 162 11.64 -22.32 7.82
CA VAL A 162 10.81 -23.44 7.37
C VAL A 162 10.66 -24.36 8.57
N ASN A 163 9.45 -24.52 9.10
CA ASN A 163 9.21 -25.41 10.23
C ASN A 163 9.48 -26.87 9.86
N ASP A 164 9.86 -27.69 10.84
CA ASP A 164 9.95 -29.13 10.64
C ASP A 164 8.58 -29.74 10.40
N PHE A 165 8.57 -30.93 9.81
CA PHE A 165 7.34 -31.64 9.54
C PHE A 165 6.62 -32.01 10.85
N GLY A 166 5.38 -31.54 11.00
CA GLY A 166 4.57 -31.75 12.19
C GLY A 166 4.19 -33.23 12.39
N GLU A 167 3.90 -33.60 13.62
CA GLU A 167 3.36 -34.93 13.93
C GLU A 167 1.89 -34.99 13.54
N PHE A 168 1.49 -36.06 12.83
CA PHE A 168 0.10 -36.31 12.47
C PHE A 168 -0.26 -37.76 12.78
N THR A 169 -1.48 -37.96 13.25
CA THR A 169 -2.06 -39.28 13.54
C THR A 169 -3.00 -39.69 12.41
N ILE A 170 -2.78 -40.87 11.82
CA ILE A 170 -3.66 -41.47 10.82
C ILE A 170 -4.66 -42.36 11.54
N THR A 171 -5.96 -42.06 11.46
CA THR A 171 -7.05 -42.76 12.19
C THR A 171 -7.53 -44.06 11.53
N ALA A 172 -6.68 -44.72 10.73
CA ALA A 172 -7.06 -45.87 9.93
C ALA A 172 -6.00 -46.98 9.97
N GLY A 173 -6.06 -47.83 11.01
CA GLY A 173 -5.74 -49.27 10.99
C GLY A 173 -4.31 -49.75 10.68
N GLU A 174 -3.44 -48.92 10.08
CA GLU A 174 -2.03 -49.19 9.78
C GLU A 174 -1.13 -48.27 10.61
N GLU A 175 -1.27 -48.32 11.93
CA GLU A 175 -1.01 -47.14 12.76
C GLU A 175 0.41 -46.96 13.33
N VAL A 176 1.37 -47.88 13.14
CA VAL A 176 2.64 -47.77 13.92
C VAL A 176 3.84 -47.25 13.11
N LYS A 177 3.91 -47.46 11.79
CA LYS A 177 5.10 -47.12 10.98
C LYS A 177 4.90 -46.05 9.90
N ALA A 178 3.66 -45.75 9.52
CA ALA A 178 3.37 -44.78 8.47
C ALA A 178 3.82 -43.35 8.83
N PRO A 179 3.56 -42.82 10.06
CA PRO A 179 3.98 -41.46 10.42
C PRO A 179 5.51 -41.28 10.46
N ALA A 180 6.24 -42.27 10.99
CA ALA A 180 7.70 -42.23 11.08
C ALA A 180 8.38 -42.33 9.70
N SER A 181 7.84 -43.18 8.82
CA SER A 181 8.36 -43.33 7.45
C SER A 181 8.07 -42.08 6.61
N PHE A 182 6.88 -41.48 6.78
CA PHE A 182 6.53 -40.20 6.14
C PHE A 182 7.44 -39.07 6.60
N LYS A 183 7.61 -38.89 7.91
CA LYS A 183 8.51 -37.87 8.48
C LYS A 183 9.94 -38.05 7.96
N LYS A 184 10.46 -39.28 7.91
CA LYS A 184 11.80 -39.55 7.37
C LYS A 184 11.91 -39.21 5.88
N ALA A 185 10.89 -39.55 5.08
CA ALA A 185 10.86 -39.25 3.65
C ALA A 185 10.75 -37.74 3.36
N THR A 186 9.95 -37.00 4.15
CA THR A 186 9.78 -35.55 3.96
C THR A 186 10.94 -34.74 4.54
N THR A 187 11.58 -35.18 5.63
CA THR A 187 12.71 -34.46 6.24
C THR A 187 13.88 -34.32 5.27
N ALA A 188 14.26 -35.39 4.55
CA ALA A 188 15.35 -35.33 3.57
C ALA A 188 15.05 -34.31 2.45
N THR A 189 13.81 -34.25 1.99
CA THR A 189 13.37 -33.28 0.97
C THR A 189 13.38 -31.85 1.53
N ILE A 190 12.88 -31.64 2.75
CA ILE A 190 12.87 -30.33 3.42
C ILE A 190 14.30 -29.83 3.64
N GLU A 191 15.21 -30.69 4.10
CA GLU A 191 16.62 -30.36 4.30
C GLU A 191 17.31 -30.02 2.98
N ALA A 192 17.06 -30.78 1.90
CA ALA A 192 17.58 -30.48 0.58
C ALA A 192 17.10 -29.10 0.07
N LEU A 193 15.81 -28.79 0.23
CA LEU A 193 15.25 -27.48 -0.12
C LEU A 193 15.87 -26.35 0.72
N ARG A 194 16.04 -26.55 2.03
CA ARG A 194 16.70 -25.57 2.91
C ARG A 194 18.16 -25.32 2.48
N ARG A 195 18.89 -26.37 2.12
CA ARG A 195 20.29 -26.28 1.68
C ARG A 195 20.42 -25.56 0.33
N ASN A 196 19.59 -25.92 -0.65
CA ASN A 196 19.60 -25.27 -1.95
C ASN A 196 19.23 -23.79 -1.82
N ALA A 197 18.20 -23.45 -1.03
CA ALA A 197 17.84 -22.07 -0.78
C ALA A 197 18.98 -21.25 -0.11
N ALA A 198 19.81 -21.88 0.72
CA ALA A 198 20.99 -21.24 1.29
C ALA A 198 22.10 -21.03 0.24
N LEU A 199 22.37 -22.02 -0.60
CA LEU A 199 23.35 -21.94 -1.70
C LEU A 199 22.95 -20.89 -2.75
N ASP A 200 21.70 -20.92 -3.23
CA ASP A 200 21.19 -19.94 -4.21
C ASP A 200 21.36 -18.50 -3.70
N ARG A 201 21.20 -18.29 -2.38
CA ARG A 201 21.40 -16.99 -1.75
C ARG A 201 22.88 -16.59 -1.73
N GLU A 202 23.77 -17.50 -1.36
CA GLU A 202 25.22 -17.25 -1.39
C GLU A 202 25.67 -16.89 -2.80
N GLU A 203 25.19 -17.61 -3.82
CA GLU A 203 25.48 -17.31 -5.22
C GLU A 203 24.96 -15.93 -5.65
N LEU A 204 23.72 -15.58 -5.31
CA LEU A 204 23.15 -14.27 -5.59
C LEU A 204 23.90 -13.14 -4.87
N ASP A 205 24.30 -13.34 -3.62
CA ASP A 205 25.10 -12.36 -2.88
C ASP A 205 26.49 -12.24 -3.55
N PHE A 206 27.19 -13.34 -3.86
CA PHE A 206 28.46 -13.28 -4.59
C PHE A 206 28.34 -12.50 -5.91
N LEU A 207 27.29 -12.75 -6.70
CA LEU A 207 27.04 -12.02 -7.95
C LEU A 207 26.82 -10.52 -7.70
N TRP A 208 26.04 -10.15 -6.68
CA TRP A 208 25.75 -8.76 -6.34
C TRP A 208 26.98 -7.96 -5.87
N TRP A 209 27.91 -8.60 -5.16
CA TRP A 209 29.12 -7.96 -4.62
C TRP A 209 30.36 -8.09 -5.53
N SER A 210 30.25 -8.83 -6.64
CA SER A 210 31.34 -9.06 -7.61
C SER A 210 31.39 -8.04 -8.77
N GLN A 211 30.46 -7.08 -8.81
CA GLN A 211 30.48 -5.91 -9.70
C GLN A 211 31.03 -4.68 -8.99
#